data_AF-A0A0V0GP48-F1
#
_entry.id   AF-A0A0V0GP48-F1
#
_cell.length_a   1.000
_cell.length_b   1.000
_cell.length_c   1.000
_cell.angle_alpha   90.00
_cell.angle_beta   90.00
_cell.angle_gamma   90.00
#
_symmetry.space_group_name_H-M   'P 1'
#
loop_
_entity.id
_entity.type
_entity.pdbx_description
1 polymer ?
#
loop_
_entity_poly.entity_id
_entity_poly.type
_entity_poly.pdbx_seq_one_letter_code
_entity_poly.pdbx_strand_id
1 'polypeptide(L)'
;MTSVTTMKNINDMICSLGYKNYKAEIKTADAQQSYKDGVIVLVTGCLTGKDNTRKQFTQTFFLAPQDKGYFVLNDVLRYAEQNETDNSSEMVNGVKDIAPMPLTPDPEPVHVLE
;
A
#
# COMPACT_ATOMS: atom_id res chain seq x y z
N MET A 1 -1.74 4.90 -19.16
CA MET A 1 -2.28 5.64 -18.00
C MET A 1 -3.63 6.19 -18.39
N THR A 2 -4.69 5.85 -17.67
CA THR A 2 -6.04 6.40 -17.90
C THR A 2 -6.24 7.57 -16.95
N SER A 3 -6.69 8.72 -17.48
CA SER A 3 -7.04 9.90 -16.67
C SER A 3 -8.47 10.29 -16.99
N VAL A 4 -9.23 10.68 -15.97
CA VAL A 4 -10.59 11.18 -16.08
C VAL A 4 -10.69 12.49 -15.33
N THR A 5 -11.44 13.44 -15.88
CA THR A 5 -11.67 14.77 -15.32
C THR A 5 -13.16 15.07 -15.30
N THR A 6 -13.57 16.11 -14.56
CA THR A 6 -14.97 16.47 -14.24
C THR A 6 -15.63 15.53 -13.23
N MET A 7 -16.48 16.09 -12.36
CA MET A 7 -17.16 15.30 -11.32
C MET A 7 -18.00 14.16 -11.89
N LYS A 8 -18.68 14.39 -13.02
CA LYS A 8 -19.52 13.39 -13.67
C LYS A 8 -18.69 12.19 -14.15
N ASN A 9 -17.63 12.41 -14.93
CA ASN A 9 -16.86 11.29 -15.46
C ASN A 9 -16.06 10.57 -14.37
N ILE A 10 -15.60 11.29 -13.33
CA ILE A 10 -14.98 10.68 -12.15
C ILE A 10 -15.99 9.75 -11.45
N ASN A 11 -17.21 10.21 -11.21
CA ASN A 11 -18.27 9.39 -10.63
C ASN A 11 -18.58 8.16 -11.51
N ASP A 12 -18.76 8.37 -12.82
CA ASP A 12 -19.09 7.30 -13.76
C ASP A 12 -17.98 6.23 -13.78
N MET A 13 -16.71 6.65 -13.80
CA MET A 13 -15.55 5.77 -13.71
C MET A 13 -15.54 4.96 -12.40
N ILE A 14 -15.67 5.62 -11.24
CA ILE A 14 -15.70 4.94 -9.93
C ILE A 14 -16.85 3.93 -9.85
N CYS A 15 -18.04 4.29 -10.36
CA CYS A 15 -19.19 3.39 -10.38
C CYS A 15 -18.95 2.16 -11.27
N SER A 16 -18.33 2.36 -12.44
CA SER A 16 -18.03 1.27 -13.39
C SER A 16 -17.03 0.24 -12.87
N LEU A 17 -16.12 0.65 -11.97
CA LEU A 17 -15.08 -0.22 -11.41
C LEU A 17 -15.64 -1.22 -10.37
N GLY A 18 -16.86 -1.02 -9.89
CA GLY A 18 -17.55 -2.00 -9.05
C GLY A 18 -16.93 -2.21 -7.67
N TYR A 19 -16.17 -1.23 -7.15
CA TYR A 19 -15.45 -1.33 -5.87
C TYR A 19 -16.34 -1.62 -4.64
N LYS A 20 -17.68 -1.46 -4.76
CA LYS A 20 -18.65 -1.84 -3.72
C LYS A 20 -18.53 -3.30 -3.27
N ASN A 21 -17.99 -4.16 -4.12
CA ASN A 21 -17.83 -5.59 -3.85
C ASN A 21 -16.42 -5.97 -3.35
N TYR A 22 -15.54 -4.98 -3.14
CA TYR A 22 -14.18 -5.20 -2.68
C TYR A 22 -14.05 -4.87 -1.19
N LYS A 23 -13.22 -5.64 -0.50
CA LYS A 23 -12.74 -5.29 0.84
C LYS A 23 -11.42 -4.55 0.69
N ALA A 24 -11.34 -3.34 1.22
CA ALA A 24 -10.10 -2.56 1.26
C ALA A 24 -9.39 -2.72 2.62
N GLU A 25 -8.09 -2.97 2.57
CA GLU A 25 -7.22 -3.03 3.74
C GLU A 25 -6.07 -2.04 3.54
N ILE A 26 -5.99 -1.05 4.43
CA ILE A 26 -4.90 -0.06 4.41
C ILE A 26 -3.71 -0.62 5.17
N LYS A 27 -2.53 -0.61 4.55
CA LYS A 27 -1.25 -1.02 5.17
C LYS A 27 -0.55 0.19 5.77
N THR A 28 -0.38 1.25 4.99
CA THR A 28 0.20 2.52 5.45
C THR A 28 -0.58 3.70 4.88
N ALA A 29 -0.58 4.80 5.62
CA ALA A 29 -1.12 6.07 5.20
C ALA A 29 -0.24 7.17 5.79
N ASP A 30 0.56 7.79 4.93
CA ASP A 30 1.51 8.84 5.31
C ASP A 30 1.06 10.16 4.67
N ALA A 31 1.20 11.26 5.40
CA ALA A 31 0.78 12.57 4.93
C ALA A 31 1.87 13.62 5.21
N GLN A 32 2.05 14.54 4.26
CA GLN A 32 3.01 15.62 4.38
C GLN A 32 2.40 16.92 3.84
N GLN A 33 2.60 18.02 4.58
CA GLN A 33 2.27 19.35 4.08
C GLN A 33 3.09 19.65 2.82
N SER A 34 2.45 20.31 1.87
CA SER A 34 2.97 20.52 0.52
C SER A 34 2.67 21.95 0.05
N TYR A 35 2.80 22.19 -1.25
CA TYR A 35 2.63 23.49 -1.87
C TYR A 35 1.24 24.11 -1.62
N LYS A 36 1.18 25.42 -1.38
CA LYS A 36 -0.05 26.21 -1.17
C LYS A 36 -0.97 25.62 -0.10
N ASP A 37 -0.40 25.28 1.04
CA ASP A 37 -1.10 24.66 2.18
C ASP A 37 -1.80 23.35 1.83
N GLY A 38 -1.48 22.75 0.67
CA GLY A 38 -1.97 21.45 0.30
C GLY A 38 -1.30 20.34 1.11
N VAL A 39 -1.84 19.14 1.01
CA VAL A 39 -1.30 17.95 1.68
C VAL A 39 -1.16 16.85 0.64
N ILE A 40 0.04 16.27 0.53
CA ILE A 40 0.23 15.02 -0.21
C ILE A 40 -0.03 13.86 0.75
N VAL A 41 -0.85 12.91 0.32
CA VAL A 41 -1.14 11.69 1.06
C VAL A 41 -0.70 10.50 0.22
N LEU A 42 0.12 9.62 0.78
CA LEU A 42 0.54 8.36 0.17
C LEU A 42 -0.08 7.21 0.95
N VAL A 43 -0.86 6.38 0.26
CA VAL A 43 -1.54 5.22 0.83
C VAL A 43 -1.03 3.97 0.14
N THR A 44 -0.68 2.97 0.94
CA THR A 44 -0.46 1.61 0.44
C THR A 44 -1.51 0.68 1.04
N GLY A 45 -1.96 -0.29 0.28
CA GLY A 45 -3.01 -1.17 0.74
C GLY A 45 -3.26 -2.34 -0.17
N CYS A 46 -4.38 -3.00 0.09
CA CYS A 46 -4.82 -4.14 -0.66
C CYS A 46 -6.33 -4.15 -0.87
N LEU A 47 -6.77 -4.49 -2.07
CA LEU A 47 -8.17 -4.75 -2.39
C LEU A 47 -8.36 -6.25 -2.59
N THR A 48 -9.31 -6.83 -1.86
CA THR A 48 -9.71 -8.24 -2.00
C THR A 48 -11.10 -8.31 -2.63
N GLY A 49 -11.20 -8.98 -3.78
CA GLY A 49 -12.46 -9.23 -4.49
C GLY A 49 -13.25 -10.39 -3.88
N LYS A 50 -14.48 -10.63 -4.39
CA LYS A 50 -15.35 -11.76 -3.96
C LYS A 50 -14.76 -13.14 -4.26
N ASP A 51 -13.90 -13.21 -5.26
CA ASP A 51 -13.14 -14.39 -5.67
C ASP A 51 -11.92 -14.64 -4.78
N ASN A 52 -11.76 -13.90 -3.68
CA ASN A 52 -10.55 -13.83 -2.86
C ASN A 52 -9.30 -13.39 -3.61
N THR A 53 -9.44 -12.84 -4.83
CA THR A 53 -8.30 -12.29 -5.56
C THR A 53 -7.85 -11.01 -4.88
N ARG A 54 -6.59 -10.99 -4.50
CA ARG A 54 -5.97 -9.95 -3.70
C ARG A 54 -5.04 -9.10 -4.57
N LYS A 55 -5.34 -7.80 -4.70
CA LYS A 55 -4.57 -6.84 -5.49
C LYS A 55 -3.95 -5.79 -4.59
N GLN A 56 -2.63 -5.72 -4.55
CA GLN A 56 -1.92 -4.66 -3.81
C GLN A 56 -2.04 -3.35 -4.59
N PHE A 57 -2.19 -2.24 -3.88
CA PHE A 57 -2.27 -0.93 -4.51
C PHE A 57 -1.42 0.11 -3.76
N THR A 58 -1.01 1.12 -4.53
CA THR A 58 -0.52 2.39 -4.03
C THR A 58 -1.44 3.47 -4.58
N GLN A 59 -1.89 4.38 -3.72
CA GLN A 59 -2.72 5.51 -4.08
C GLN A 59 -2.12 6.79 -3.52
N THR A 60 -2.06 7.83 -4.34
CA THR A 60 -1.59 9.15 -3.91
C THR A 60 -2.69 10.17 -4.12
N PHE A 61 -2.92 10.98 -3.10
CA PHE A 61 -3.83 12.12 -3.17
C PHE A 61 -3.06 13.42 -3.02
N PHE A 62 -3.45 14.43 -3.77
CA PHE A 62 -3.13 15.82 -3.45
C PHE A 62 -4.40 16.50 -2.94
N LEU A 63 -4.39 16.87 -1.66
CA LEU A 63 -5.47 17.59 -1.00
C LEU A 63 -5.21 19.08 -1.11
N ALA A 64 -6.14 19.82 -1.70
CA ALA A 64 -6.09 21.28 -1.79
C ALA A 64 -7.04 21.91 -0.77
N PRO A 65 -6.68 23.06 -0.16
CA PRO A 65 -7.52 23.71 0.84
C PRO A 65 -8.81 24.28 0.24
N GLN A 66 -9.87 24.33 1.06
CA GLN A 66 -11.16 25.00 0.80
C GLN A 66 -11.60 25.76 2.08
N ASP A 67 -12.63 26.61 1.99
CA ASP A 67 -13.13 27.42 3.13
C ASP A 67 -13.33 26.60 4.42
N LYS A 68 -13.74 25.33 4.28
CA LYS A 68 -13.87 24.37 5.38
C LYS A 68 -13.22 23.03 5.02
N GLY A 69 -11.92 22.92 5.28
CA GLY A 69 -11.16 21.66 5.15
C GLY A 69 -10.44 21.53 3.82
N TYR A 70 -10.47 20.33 3.23
CA TYR A 70 -9.75 20.01 1.99
C TYR A 70 -10.66 19.30 0.99
N PHE A 71 -10.34 19.43 -0.30
CA PHE A 71 -10.87 18.57 -1.35
C PHE A 71 -9.73 17.84 -2.07
N VAL A 72 -10.03 16.71 -2.69
CA VAL A 72 -9.07 15.95 -3.50
C VAL A 72 -8.94 16.64 -4.85
N LEU A 73 -7.79 17.28 -5.09
CA LEU A 73 -7.49 17.91 -6.39
C LEU A 73 -6.90 16.90 -7.37
N ASN A 74 -6.06 15.98 -6.88
CA ASN A 74 -5.52 14.88 -7.67
C ASN A 74 -5.65 13.56 -6.92
N ASP A 75 -5.95 12.49 -7.67
CA ASP A 75 -6.00 11.11 -7.19
C ASP A 75 -5.32 10.22 -8.25
N VAL A 76 -4.30 9.48 -7.82
CA VAL A 76 -3.58 8.52 -8.66
C VAL A 76 -3.56 7.18 -7.96
N LEU A 77 -4.27 6.19 -8.52
CA LEU A 77 -4.27 4.80 -8.07
C LEU A 77 -3.45 3.93 -9.02
N ARG A 78 -2.60 3.07 -8.46
CA ARG A 78 -1.85 2.05 -9.19
C ARG A 78 -1.93 0.71 -8.46
N TYR A 79 -2.25 -0.35 -9.19
CA TYR A 79 -2.07 -1.71 -8.71
C TYR A 79 -0.64 -2.17 -8.93
N ALA A 80 -0.08 -2.91 -7.98
CA ALA A 80 1.15 -3.64 -8.20
C ALA A 80 0.91 -4.74 -9.25
N GLU A 81 1.89 -5.01 -10.09
CA GLU A 81 1.82 -6.14 -11.02
C GLU A 81 1.73 -7.45 -10.23
N GLN A 82 0.74 -8.27 -10.56
CA GLN A 82 0.56 -9.57 -9.95
C GLN A 82 1.41 -10.55 -10.76
N ASN A 83 2.61 -10.88 -10.28
CA ASN A 83 3.29 -12.07 -10.76
C ASN A 83 2.40 -13.26 -10.36
N GLU A 84 1.95 -14.05 -11.33
CA GLU A 84 1.04 -15.22 -11.20
C GLU A 84 1.59 -16.37 -10.32
N THR A 85 2.62 -16.13 -9.50
CA THR A 85 3.24 -17.11 -8.62
C THR A 85 3.04 -16.71 -7.18
N ASP A 86 1.89 -17.08 -6.60
CA ASP A 86 1.73 -17.36 -5.16
C ASP A 86 0.40 -18.12 -4.93
N ASN A 87 0.20 -19.20 -5.67
CA ASN A 87 -0.72 -20.28 -5.29
C ASN A 87 0.02 -21.31 -4.43
N SER A 88 0.54 -20.89 -3.28
CA SER A 88 0.88 -21.82 -2.20
C SER A 88 0.20 -21.38 -0.91
N SER A 89 -1.00 -21.89 -0.74
CA SER A 89 -1.59 -22.13 0.56
C SER A 89 -0.75 -23.18 1.30
N GLU A 90 -0.01 -22.80 2.34
CA GLU A 90 0.28 -23.73 3.44
C GLU A 90 0.09 -23.04 4.79
N MET A 91 -1.05 -23.39 5.39
CA MET A 91 -1.34 -23.26 6.81
C MET A 91 -0.38 -24.20 7.57
N VAL A 92 0.66 -23.66 8.21
CA VAL A 92 1.44 -24.40 9.22
C VAL A 92 1.00 -23.95 10.60
N ASN A 93 0.17 -24.77 11.24
CA ASN A 93 -0.14 -24.68 12.65
C ASN A 93 0.39 -25.96 13.32
N GLY A 94 1.42 -25.85 14.17
CA GLY A 94 1.63 -26.81 15.27
C GLY A 94 3.02 -27.44 15.47
N VAL A 95 3.75 -26.87 16.44
CA VAL A 95 4.44 -27.54 17.57
C VAL A 95 5.83 -28.19 17.37
N LYS A 96 6.79 -27.58 18.11
CA LYS A 96 8.00 -28.10 18.81
C LYS A 96 9.04 -28.90 18.01
N ASP A 97 10.24 -28.33 17.88
CA ASP A 97 11.31 -28.66 18.82
C ASP A 97 12.45 -27.63 18.78
N ILE A 98 12.94 -27.30 19.98
CA ILE A 98 14.06 -26.41 20.23
C ILE A 98 15.33 -27.24 20.09
N ALA A 99 16.22 -26.88 19.17
CA ALA A 99 17.62 -27.29 19.21
C ALA A 99 18.49 -26.02 19.12
N PRO A 100 19.31 -25.70 20.14
CA PRO A 100 20.17 -24.51 20.09
C PRO A 100 21.26 -24.73 19.04
N MET A 101 21.32 -23.85 18.05
CA MET A 101 22.42 -23.78 17.10
C MET A 101 23.66 -23.22 17.82
N PRO A 102 24.87 -23.81 17.68
CA PRO A 102 26.06 -23.32 18.36
C PRO A 102 26.44 -21.93 17.81
N LEU A 103 26.53 -20.94 18.70
CA LEU A 103 27.13 -19.63 18.41
C LEU A 103 28.63 -19.85 18.20
N THR A 104 29.11 -19.74 16.96
CA THR A 104 30.54 -19.55 16.70
C THR A 104 30.94 -18.14 17.16
N PRO A 105 32.02 -17.97 17.94
CA PRO A 105 32.47 -16.65 18.37
C PRO A 105 32.91 -15.80 17.17
N ASP A 106 32.46 -14.54 17.17
CA ASP A 106 32.90 -13.46 16.28
C ASP A 106 34.39 -13.17 16.51
N PRO A 107 35.26 -13.07 15.48
CA PRO A 107 36.63 -12.66 15.69
C PRO A 107 36.71 -11.18 16.08
N GLU A 108 37.47 -10.88 17.14
CA GLU A 108 37.71 -9.53 17.67
C GLU A 108 38.18 -8.54 16.59
N PRO A 109 37.77 -7.25 16.67
CA PRO A 109 38.24 -6.23 15.75
C PRO A 109 39.72 -5.92 16.02
N VAL A 110 40.54 -6.01 14.97
CA VAL A 110 41.95 -5.60 15.00
C VAL A 110 42.01 -4.08 15.20
N HIS A 111 42.53 -3.65 16.35
CA HIS A 111 42.91 -2.25 16.58
C HIS A 111 44.04 -1.86 15.62
N VAL A 112 43.74 -0.97 14.65
CA VAL A 112 44.75 -0.29 13.85
C VAL A 112 45.23 0.93 14.66
N LEU A 113 46.52 0.94 15.00
CA LEU A 113 47.23 2.09 15.54
C LEU A 113 47.55 3.06 14.40
N GLU A 114 46.90 4.22 14.37
CA GLU A 114 47.50 5.55 14.12
C GLU A 114 46.53 6.67 14.51
#